data_AF-Q9TU52-F1
#
_entry.id   AF-Q9TU52-F1
#
_cell.length_a   1.000
_cell.length_b   1.000
_cell.length_c   1.000
_cell.angle_alpha   90.00
_cell.angle_beta   90.00
_cell.angle_gamma   90.00
#
_symmetry.space_group_name_H-M   'P 1'
#
loop_
_entity.id
_entity.type
_entity.pdbx_description
1 polymer ?
#
loop_
_entity_poly.entity_id
_entity_poly.type
_entity_poly.pdbx_seq_one_letter_code
_entity_poly.pdbx_strand_id
1 'polypeptide(L)' 'GWQGNGYSCQDIDECKINNGGCSVVPPVMCVNTLGSYHCQACPPGYQGDGRVCTVIDICSVNNGGCHP' A
#
# COMPACT_ATOMS: atom_id res chain seq x y z
N GLY A 1 -1.35 11.87 10.21
CA GLY A 1 -0.96 13.30 10.32
C GLY A 1 -1.77 13.93 11.42
N TRP A 2 -1.53 15.17 11.88
CA TRP A 2 -2.31 15.73 13.00
C TRP A 2 -3.08 16.98 12.61
N GLN A 3 -4.38 17.03 12.96
CA GLN A 3 -5.18 18.24 12.91
C GLN A 3 -5.40 18.73 14.35
N GLY A 4 -5.21 20.02 14.59
CA GLY A 4 -5.42 20.59 15.92
C GLY A 4 -5.99 21.99 15.88
N ASN A 5 -6.69 22.35 16.95
CA ASN A 5 -7.26 23.68 17.16
C ASN A 5 -6.48 24.52 18.19
N GLY A 6 -5.26 24.10 18.54
CA GLY A 6 -4.40 24.75 19.55
C GLY A 6 -4.61 24.26 20.99
N TYR A 7 -5.69 23.52 21.27
CA TYR A 7 -5.99 22.93 22.59
C TYR A 7 -6.05 21.41 22.57
N SER A 8 -6.33 20.82 21.41
CA SER A 8 -6.40 19.39 21.18
C SER A 8 -5.84 19.04 19.82
N CYS A 9 -5.18 17.88 19.73
CA CYS A 9 -4.71 17.29 18.49
C CYS A 9 -5.45 15.97 18.27
N GLN A 10 -6.06 15.84 17.11
CA GLN A 10 -6.62 14.58 16.63
C GLN A 10 -5.81 14.10 15.44
N ASP A 11 -5.61 12.78 15.40
CA ASP A 11 -5.01 12.14 14.24
C ASP A 11 -5.96 12.27 13.04
N ILE A 12 -5.38 12.61 11.89
CA ILE A 12 -6.07 12.62 10.62
C ILE A 12 -5.96 11.22 10.06
N ASP A 13 -7.11 10.58 9.84
CA ASP A 13 -7.16 9.30 9.15
C ASP A 13 -6.99 9.51 7.64
N GLU A 14 -5.74 9.44 7.17
CA GLU A 14 -5.41 9.64 5.75
C GLU A 14 -5.97 8.53 4.85
N CYS A 15 -6.25 7.35 5.39
CA CYS A 15 -6.82 6.24 4.63
C CYS A 15 -8.25 6.54 4.16
N LYS A 16 -8.98 7.42 4.85
CA LYS A 16 -10.32 7.86 4.41
C LYS A 16 -10.29 8.73 3.14
N ILE A 17 -9.12 9.25 2.75
CA ILE A 17 -8.94 10.09 1.57
C ILE A 17 -8.20 9.29 0.51
N ASN A 18 -8.89 8.91 -0.57
CA ASN A 18 -8.32 8.17 -1.69
C ASN A 18 -7.51 6.92 -1.27
N ASN A 19 -7.96 6.20 -0.23
CA ASN A 19 -7.26 5.03 0.34
C ASN A 19 -5.79 5.34 0.71
N GLY A 20 -5.46 6.57 1.14
CA GLY A 20 -4.09 7.01 1.41
C GLY A 20 -3.18 7.06 0.16
N GLY A 21 -3.72 6.82 -1.04
CA GLY A 21 -2.95 6.60 -2.27
C GLY A 21 -2.40 5.18 -2.41
N CYS A 22 -2.89 4.22 -1.62
CA CYS A 22 -2.57 2.81 -1.81
C CYS A 22 -3.23 2.27 -3.08
N SER A 23 -2.63 1.21 -3.65
CA SER A 23 -3.09 0.64 -4.91
C SER A 23 -4.55 0.22 -4.82
N VAL A 24 -5.33 0.63 -5.82
CA VAL A 24 -6.74 0.24 -5.96
C VAL A 24 -6.89 -0.99 -6.85
N VAL A 25 -5.91 -1.23 -7.73
CA VAL A 25 -5.88 -2.36 -8.66
C VAL A 25 -4.41 -2.82 -8.81
N PRO A 26 -4.04 -3.97 -8.23
CA PRO A 26 -4.82 -4.78 -7.29
C PRO A 26 -5.13 -4.02 -5.99
N PRO A 27 -6.19 -4.37 -5.25
CA PRO A 27 -6.53 -3.68 -4.02
C PRO A 27 -5.49 -3.93 -2.92
N VAL A 28 -4.97 -2.84 -2.35
CA VAL A 28 -4.07 -2.83 -1.20
C VAL A 28 -4.72 -2.08 -0.06
N MET A 29 -4.68 -2.68 1.14
CA MET A 29 -5.23 -2.06 2.35
C MET A 29 -4.35 -0.90 2.82
N CYS A 30 -4.96 0.26 3.06
CA CYS A 30 -4.34 1.34 3.80
C CYS A 30 -4.53 1.13 5.30
N VAL A 31 -3.46 1.34 6.08
CA VAL A 31 -3.46 1.24 7.54
C VAL A 31 -3.13 2.61 8.12
N ASN A 32 -4.11 3.21 8.80
CA ASN A 32 -3.92 4.46 9.52
C ASN A 32 -3.19 4.21 10.84
N THR A 33 -2.30 5.11 11.21
CA THR A 33 -1.50 5.04 12.44
C THR A 33 -1.49 6.41 13.10
N LEU A 34 -1.19 6.50 14.40
CA LEU A 34 -1.12 7.80 15.04
C LEU A 34 -0.01 8.66 14.42
N GLY A 35 -0.41 9.77 13.81
CA GLY A 35 0.48 10.72 13.15
C GLY A 35 0.86 10.38 11.72
N SER A 36 0.45 9.23 11.16
CA SER A 36 0.82 8.81 9.81
C SER A 36 -0.07 7.69 9.27
N TYR A 37 0.27 7.13 8.12
CA TYR A 37 -0.38 5.96 7.55
C TYR A 37 0.58 5.21 6.64
N HIS A 38 0.27 3.97 6.32
CA HIS A 38 1.03 3.20 5.34
C HIS A 38 0.15 2.26 4.53
N CYS A 39 0.61 1.90 3.35
CA CYS A 39 0.01 0.85 2.53
C CYS A 39 0.57 -0.50 2.96
N GLN A 40 -0.28 -1.53 3.00
CA GLN A 40 0.21 -2.90 3.15
C GLN A 40 1.01 -3.35 1.92
N ALA A 41 1.63 -4.52 2.01
CA ALA A 41 2.31 -5.15 0.89
C ALA A 41 1.32 -5.47 -0.26
N CYS A 42 1.85 -5.52 -1.48
CA CYS A 42 1.08 -5.97 -2.63
C CYS A 42 0.53 -7.40 -2.41
N PRO A 43 -0.66 -7.73 -2.94
CA PRO A 43 -1.23 -9.07 -2.81
C PRO A 43 -0.36 -10.14 -3.47
N PRO A 44 -0.55 -11.43 -3.13
CA PRO A 44 0.16 -12.53 -3.78
C PRO A 44 0.05 -12.46 -5.30
N GLY A 45 1.18 -12.67 -5.99
CA GLY A 45 1.29 -12.54 -7.45
C GLY A 45 1.59 -11.13 -7.95
N TYR A 46 1.71 -10.14 -7.04
CA TYR A 46 2.10 -8.77 -7.35
C TYR A 46 3.33 -8.33 -6.55
N GLN A 47 4.10 -7.41 -7.12
CA GLN A 47 5.26 -6.78 -6.49
C GLN A 47 5.17 -5.25 -6.57
N GLY A 48 5.81 -4.56 -5.63
CA GLY A 48 5.83 -3.11 -5.56
C GLY A 48 5.81 -2.59 -4.11
N ASP A 49 5.43 -1.33 -3.94
CA ASP A 49 5.47 -0.60 -2.67
C ASP A 49 4.10 -0.48 -1.98
N GLY A 50 3.08 -1.19 -2.49
CA GLY A 50 1.70 -1.10 -2.00
C GLY A 50 0.91 0.10 -2.53
N ARG A 51 1.57 1.11 -3.11
CA ARG A 51 0.91 2.19 -3.87
C ARG A 51 0.81 1.83 -5.34
N VAL A 52 1.89 1.29 -5.88
CA VAL A 52 1.97 0.70 -7.21
C VAL A 52 2.27 -0.77 -7.05
N CYS A 53 1.40 -1.63 -7.60
CA CYS A 53 1.58 -3.07 -7.60
C CYS A 53 1.47 -3.58 -9.04
N THR A 54 2.50 -4.26 -9.51
CA THR A 54 2.55 -4.86 -10.85
C THR A 54 2.61 -6.38 -10.73
N VAL A 55 2.09 -7.09 -11.73
CA VAL A 55 2.12 -8.55 -11.75
C VAL A 55 3.58 -9.02 -11.70
N ILE A 56 3.86 -10.01 -10.85
CA ILE A 56 5.16 -10.67 -10.83
C ILE A 56 5.31 -11.47 -12.12
N ASP A 57 6.28 -11.09 -12.95
CA ASP A 57 6.69 -11.92 -14.07
C ASP A 57 7.60 -13.05 -13.56
N ILE A 58 6.99 -14.18 -13.24
CA ILE A 58 7.72 -15.37 -12.78
C ILE A 58 8.65 -15.93 -13.87
N CYS A 59 8.38 -15.68 -15.15
CA CYS A 59 9.23 -16.15 -16.24
C CYS A 59 10.54 -15.36 -16.31
N SER A 60 10.51 -14.09 -15.93
CA SER A 60 11.71 -13.25 -15.76
C SER A 60 12.62 -13.73 -14.62
N VAL A 61 12.12 -14.57 -13.71
CA VAL A 61 12.89 -15.14 -12.58
C VAL A 61 13.14 -16.62 -12.82
N ASN A 62 14.37 -16.99 -13.20
CA ASN A 62 14.78 -18.39 -13.42
C ASN A 62 13.82 -19.19 -14.34
N ASN A 63 13.29 -18.57 -15.39
CA ASN A 63 12.31 -19.17 -16.31
C ASN A 63 11.07 -19.75 -15.61
N GLY A 64 10.66 -19.17 -14.48
CA GLY A 64 9.58 -19.72 -13.65
C GLY A 64 9.88 -21.10 -13.05
N GLY A 65 11.15 -21.53 -13.03
CA GLY A 65 11.54 -22.89 -12.65
C GLY A 65 11.28 -23.94 -13.73
N CYS A 66 10.95 -23.55 -14.96
CA CYS A 66 10.73 -24.48 -16.07
C CYS A 66 12.07 -24.97 -16.64
N HIS A 67 12.22 -26.30 -16.76
CA HIS A 67 13.31 -26.92 -17.51
C HIS A 67 13.05 -26.76 -19.02
N PRO A 68 14.09 -26.48 -19.83
CA PRO A 68 13.97 -26.43 -21.29
C PRO A 68 13.54 -27.75 -21.93
#